data_AF-A0A930EXM8-F1
#
_entry.id   AF-A0A930EXM8-F1
#
_cell.length_a   1.000
_cell.length_b   1.000
_cell.length_c   1.000
_cell.angle_alpha   90.00
_cell.angle_beta   90.00
_cell.angle_gamma   90.00
#
_symmetry.space_group_name_H-M   'P 1'
#
loop_
_entity.id
_entity.type
_entity.pdbx_description
1 polymer ?
#
loop_
_entity_poly.entity_id
_entity_poly.type
_entity_poly.pdbx_seq_one_letter_code
_entity_poly.pdbx_strand_id
1 'polypeptide(L)'
;MNMLDKICKTGTALLLVVGMIGCAPKKESTMTHTVNDGSYTGIGTGYNGYITVSVSFRNGILTNVIVTNEQETAAVSDAPLNKI
;
A
#
# COMPACT_ATOMS: atom_id res chain seq x y z
N MET A 1 8.52 27.05 -15.82
CA MET A 1 8.93 25.70 -16.27
C MET A 1 10.22 25.36 -15.53
N ASN A 2 10.17 24.39 -14.61
CA ASN A 2 11.16 24.29 -13.54
C ASN A 2 12.34 23.40 -13.94
N MET A 3 13.52 23.84 -13.55
CA MET A 3 14.86 23.45 -13.99
C MET A 3 15.31 22.06 -13.47
N LEU A 4 14.45 21.04 -13.56
CA LEU A 4 14.76 19.67 -13.11
C LEU A 4 14.70 18.64 -14.25
N ASP A 5 13.93 18.89 -15.31
CA ASP A 5 13.85 18.00 -16.47
C ASP A 5 15.08 18.05 -17.38
N LYS A 6 15.94 19.07 -17.21
CA LYS A 6 17.12 19.28 -18.06
C LYS A 6 18.31 18.39 -17.71
N ILE A 7 18.31 17.73 -16.56
CA ILE A 7 19.41 16.86 -16.11
C ILE A 7 19.43 15.53 -16.88
N CYS A 8 18.30 15.09 -17.45
CA CYS A 8 18.20 13.80 -18.12
C CYS A 8 18.78 13.79 -19.56
N LYS A 9 18.99 14.96 -20.20
CA LYS A 9 19.22 15.02 -21.66
C LYS A 9 20.64 15.31 -22.12
N THR A 10 21.58 15.60 -21.22
CA THR A 10 22.98 15.86 -21.60
C THR A 10 23.92 15.30 -20.55
N GLY A 11 24.30 14.04 -20.71
CA GLY A 11 25.21 13.32 -19.81
C GLY A 11 26.10 12.33 -20.57
N THR A 12 26.73 12.78 -21.64
CA THR A 12 27.86 12.07 -22.28
C THR A 12 29.14 12.36 -21.50
N ALA A 13 29.61 11.39 -20.71
CA ALA A 13 31.04 11.12 -20.50
C ALA A 13 31.23 9.92 -19.56
N LEU A 14 31.71 8.83 -20.17
CA LEU A 14 32.30 7.66 -19.53
C LEU A 14 33.57 8.06 -18.76
N LEU A 15 33.64 7.79 -17.46
CA LEU A 15 34.90 7.46 -16.77
C LEU A 15 34.63 6.69 -15.46
N LEU A 16 35.37 5.60 -15.34
CA LEU A 16 35.28 4.50 -14.39
C LEU A 16 35.66 4.91 -12.96
N VAL A 17 34.76 4.68 -11.99
CA VAL A 17 35.17 4.42 -10.59
C VAL A 17 34.31 3.27 -10.06
N VAL A 18 34.84 2.05 -10.17
CA VAL A 18 34.33 0.87 -9.48
C VAL A 18 34.86 0.94 -8.05
N GLY A 19 33.99 1.27 -7.10
CA GLY A 19 34.36 1.33 -5.68
C GLY A 19 33.15 1.59 -4.80
N MET A 20 32.65 0.52 -4.17
CA MET A 20 31.81 0.49 -2.96
C MET A 20 30.87 1.67 -2.71
N ILE A 21 29.57 1.52 -3.01
CA ILE A 21 28.48 1.93 -2.12
C ILE A 21 27.31 0.97 -2.41
N GLY A 22 27.12 0.01 -1.51
CA GLY A 22 25.87 -0.72 -1.38
C GLY A 22 24.81 0.21 -0.80
N CYS A 23 24.03 0.85 -1.66
CA CYS A 23 22.67 1.24 -1.38
C CYS A 23 21.97 1.32 -2.73
N ALA A 24 21.35 0.21 -3.13
CA ALA A 24 20.32 0.32 -4.15
C ALA A 24 19.30 1.37 -3.66
N PRO A 25 18.84 2.29 -4.51
CA PRO A 25 17.68 3.09 -4.14
C PRO A 25 16.59 2.09 -3.78
N LYS A 26 16.17 2.06 -2.51
CA LYS A 26 14.88 1.47 -2.17
C LYS A 26 13.93 2.12 -3.15
N LYS A 27 13.25 1.33 -3.98
CA LYS A 27 12.09 1.83 -4.70
C LYS A 27 11.13 2.28 -3.61
N GLU A 28 11.23 3.55 -3.24
CA GLU A 28 10.16 4.27 -2.61
C GLU A 28 9.08 4.25 -3.68
N SER A 29 8.23 3.24 -3.59
CA SER A 29 7.03 3.18 -4.38
C SER A 29 6.21 4.35 -3.88
N THR A 30 6.37 5.50 -4.52
CA THR A 30 5.38 6.57 -4.46
C THR A 30 4.10 5.92 -4.96
N MET A 31 3.31 5.43 -4.00
CA MET A 31 1.98 4.91 -4.24
C MET A 31 1.17 6.13 -4.66
N THR A 32 1.11 6.40 -5.96
CA THR A 32 0.00 7.14 -6.53
C THR A 32 -1.22 6.27 -6.28
N HIS A 33 -1.85 6.44 -5.13
CA HIS A 33 -3.01 5.65 -4.73
C HIS A 33 -4.15 5.94 -5.71
N THR A 34 -4.57 4.91 -6.45
CA THR A 34 -5.66 4.97 -7.45
C THR A 34 -7.02 4.60 -6.85
N VAL A 35 -7.12 4.50 -5.53
CA VAL A 35 -8.39 4.16 -4.85
C VAL A 35 -9.11 5.46 -4.53
N ASN A 36 -10.34 5.60 -5.03
CA ASN A 36 -11.17 6.73 -4.69
C ASN A 36 -11.61 6.64 -3.22
N ASP A 37 -11.79 7.80 -2.60
CA ASP A 37 -12.34 7.87 -1.26
C ASP A 37 -13.76 7.31 -1.24
N GLY A 38 -14.06 6.51 -0.22
CA GLY A 38 -15.34 5.83 -0.12
C GLY A 38 -15.30 4.61 0.78
N SER A 39 -16.45 3.95 0.90
CA SER A 39 -16.58 2.68 1.61
C SER A 39 -16.88 1.57 0.60
N TYR A 40 -16.22 0.43 0.78
CA TYR A 40 -16.26 -0.72 -0.11
C TYR A 40 -16.59 -1.98 0.69
N THR A 41 -17.21 -2.96 0.02
CA THR A 41 -17.47 -4.27 0.61
C THR A 41 -16.42 -5.26 0.13
N GLY A 42 -15.70 -5.85 1.07
CA GLY A 42 -14.77 -6.96 0.82
C GLY A 42 -15.36 -8.28 1.31
N ILE A 43 -15.06 -9.37 0.59
CA ILE A 43 -15.39 -10.73 1.02
C ILE A 43 -14.09 -11.53 1.03
N GLY A 44 -13.81 -12.19 2.15
CA GLY A 44 -12.65 -13.06 2.33
C GLY A 44 -13.07 -14.43 2.84
N THR A 45 -12.20 -15.42 2.68
CA THR A 45 -12.39 -16.75 3.26
C THR A 45 -11.82 -16.78 4.67
N GLY A 46 -12.65 -17.10 5.66
CA GLY A 46 -12.27 -17.43 7.03
C GLY A 46 -12.15 -18.93 7.26
N TYR A 47 -11.99 -19.35 8.51
CA TYR A 47 -11.90 -20.75 8.89
C TYR A 47 -13.28 -21.43 8.87
N ASN A 48 -14.29 -20.75 9.39
CA ASN A 48 -15.66 -21.27 9.52
C ASN A 48 -16.60 -20.82 8.38
N GLY A 49 -16.09 -20.10 7.37
CA GLY A 49 -16.88 -19.64 6.24
C GLY A 49 -16.38 -18.33 5.66
N TYR A 50 -17.23 -17.63 4.90
CA TYR A 50 -16.87 -16.31 4.37
C TYR A 50 -17.01 -15.21 5.43
N ILE A 51 -16.08 -14.26 5.39
CA ILE A 51 -16.08 -13.04 6.20
C ILE A 51 -16.39 -11.88 5.27
N THR A 52 -17.34 -11.03 5.65
CA THR A 52 -17.67 -9.78 4.95
C THR A 52 -17.16 -8.60 5.75
N VAL A 53 -16.48 -7.67 5.08
CA VAL A 53 -15.94 -6.45 5.69
C VAL A 53 -16.40 -5.20 4.95
N SER A 54 -16.54 -4.10 5.69
CA SER A 54 -16.64 -2.76 5.16
C SER A 54 -15.29 -2.05 5.29
N VAL A 55 -14.75 -1.56 4.18
CA VAL A 55 -13.40 -1.00 4.06
C VAL A 55 -13.53 0.46 3.65
N SER A 56 -12.93 1.39 4.39
CA SER A 56 -13.04 2.83 4.09
C SER A 56 -11.70 3.46 3.71
N PHE A 57 -11.69 4.24 2.64
CA PHE A 57 -10.53 4.97 2.14
C PHE A 57 -10.70 6.49 2.28
N ARG A 58 -9.59 7.18 2.60
CA ARG A 58 -9.46 8.65 2.59
C ARG A 58 -8.11 9.05 2.02
N ASN A 59 -8.09 10.03 1.12
CA ASN A 59 -6.93 10.40 0.31
C ASN A 59 -6.29 9.17 -0.37
N GLY A 60 -7.12 8.21 -0.78
CA GLY A 60 -6.71 6.92 -1.31
C GLY A 60 -6.03 5.97 -0.31
N ILE A 61 -5.88 6.33 0.96
CA ILE A 61 -5.29 5.49 2.00
C ILE A 61 -6.39 4.72 2.74
N LEU A 62 -6.13 3.45 3.08
CA LEU A 62 -7.01 2.66 3.93
C LEU A 62 -7.06 3.30 5.34
N THR A 63 -8.26 3.63 5.79
CA THR A 63 -8.49 4.30 7.09
C THR A 63 -9.30 3.51 8.08
N ASN A 64 -10.06 2.50 7.62
CA ASN A 64 -10.88 1.70 8.51
C ASN A 64 -11.25 0.38 7.85
N VAL A 65 -11.39 -0.67 8.66
CA VAL A 65 -11.98 -1.96 8.28
C VAL A 65 -12.88 -2.44 9.40
N ILE A 66 -14.12 -2.75 9.07
CA ILE A 66 -15.14 -3.25 10.01
C ILE A 66 -15.65 -4.59 9.49
N VAL A 67 -15.66 -5.63 10.33
CA VAL A 67 -16.37 -6.88 10.00
C VAL A 67 -17.86 -6.65 10.15
N THR A 68 -18.60 -6.91 9.08
CA THR A 68 -20.07 -6.78 9.06
C THR A 68 -20.77 -8.12 9.14
N ASN A 69 -20.09 -9.21 8.78
CA ASN A 69 -20.60 -10.57 8.92
C ASN A 69 -19.46 -11.58 9.01
N GLU A 70 -19.56 -12.51 9.95
CA GLU A 70 -18.62 -13.62 10.14
C GLU A 70 -19.29 -14.80 10.83
N GLN A 71 -18.67 -15.97 10.72
CA GLN A 71 -19.13 -17.22 11.35
C GLN A 71 -18.04 -17.82 12.25
N GLU A 72 -17.07 -17.00 12.67
CA GLU A 72 -15.95 -17.44 13.49
C GLU A 72 -16.32 -17.67 14.95
N THR A 73 -15.43 -18.37 15.65
CA THR A 73 -15.57 -18.52 17.10
C THR A 73 -15.26 -17.19 17.79
N ALA A 74 -16.21 -16.69 18.58
CA ALA A 74 -16.06 -15.45 19.35
C ALA A 74 -14.76 -15.45 20.17
N ALA A 75 -14.14 -14.28 20.32
CA ALA A 75 -12.85 -14.04 21.00
C ALA A 75 -11.59 -14.59 20.31
N VAL A 76 -11.70 -15.45 19.29
CA VAL A 76 -10.54 -15.89 18.49
C VAL A 76 -10.26 -14.94 17.32
N SER A 77 -11.31 -14.37 16.71
CA SER A 77 -11.22 -13.54 15.50
C SER A 77 -11.06 -12.03 15.74
N ASP A 78 -11.12 -11.55 16.99
CA ASP A 78 -11.17 -10.09 17.27
C ASP A 78 -9.81 -9.37 17.11
N ALA A 79 -8.71 -10.09 17.25
CA ALA A 79 -7.36 -9.53 17.31
C ALA A 79 -6.82 -8.88 16.01
N PRO A 80 -7.11 -9.35 14.78
CA PRO A 80 -6.45 -8.86 13.57
C PRO A 80 -6.83 -7.44 13.14
N LEU A 81 -8.03 -6.95 13.50
CA LEU A 81 -8.60 -5.72 12.93
C LEU A 81 -8.48 -4.49 13.83
N ASN A 82 -7.94 -4.64 15.03
CA ASN A 82 -7.77 -3.56 16.00
C ASN A 82 -6.58 -2.62 15.73
N LYS A 83 -5.85 -2.81 14.63
CA LYS A 83 -4.61 -2.08 14.29
C LYS A 83 -4.71 -1.23 13.03
N ILE A 84 -5.91 -1.05 12.48
CA ILE A 84 -6.15 -0.31 11.25
C ILE A 84 -6.53 1.13 11.58
#